data_AF-A0A1C5CC58-F1
#
_entry.id   AF-A0A1C5CC58-F1
#
_cell.length_a   1.000
_cell.length_b   1.000
_cell.length_c   1.000
_cell.angle_alpha   90.00
_cell.angle_beta   90.00
_cell.angle_gamma   90.00
#
_symmetry.space_group_name_H-M   'P 1'
#
loop_
_entity.id
_entity.type
_entity.pdbx_description
1 polymer ?
#
loop_
_entity_poly.entity_id
_entity_poly.type
_entity_poly.pdbx_seq_one_letter_code
_entity_poly.pdbx_strand_id
1 'polypeptide(L)' 'MSPVLDPNPQNGQKKLLLVLGAMLLVTVIIAVIASIASP' A
#
# COMPACT_ATOMS: atom_id res chain seq x y z
N MET A 1 -11.26 22.19 -18.14
CA MET A 1 -10.73 21.43 -16.99
C MET A 1 -9.45 20.78 -17.45
N SER A 2 -8.31 21.08 -16.82
CA SER A 2 -7.07 20.34 -17.08
C SER A 2 -7.18 18.92 -16.48
N PRO A 3 -6.57 17.90 -17.09
CA PRO A 3 -6.54 16.57 -16.51
C PRO A 3 -5.82 16.61 -15.15
N VAL A 4 -6.46 16.04 -14.12
CA VAL A 4 -5.91 15.98 -12.75
C VAL A 4 -4.81 14.91 -12.63
N LEU A 5 -4.83 13.92 -13.52
CA LEU A 5 -3.87 12.84 -13.57
C LEU A 5 -2.93 13.02 -14.77
N ASP A 6 -1.67 12.64 -14.58
CA ASP A 6 -0.73 12.47 -15.68
C ASP A 6 -1.24 11.34 -16.60
N PRO A 7 -1.45 11.57 -17.91
CA PRO A 7 -1.89 10.55 -18.85
C PRO A 7 -0.92 9.36 -18.98
N ASN A 8 0.37 9.54 -18.68
CA ASN A 8 1.37 8.49 -18.75
C ASN A 8 2.28 8.49 -17.50
N PRO A 9 1.78 7.97 -16.37
CA PRO A 9 2.52 7.99 -15.11
C PRO A 9 3.77 7.12 -15.19
N GLN A 10 4.94 7.77 -15.06
CA GLN A 10 6.23 7.08 -15.09
C GLN A 10 6.34 6.07 -13.94
N ASN A 11 6.75 4.84 -14.28
CA ASN A 11 6.96 3.74 -13.34
C ASN A 11 5.72 3.39 -12.48
N GLY A 12 4.50 3.53 -13.04
CA GLY A 12 3.24 3.28 -12.33
C GLY A 12 3.19 1.92 -11.63
N GLN A 13 3.59 0.84 -12.30
CA GLN A 13 3.59 -0.51 -11.73
C GLN A 13 4.47 -0.63 -10.47
N LYS A 14 5.69 -0.07 -10.50
CA LYS A 14 6.59 -0.09 -9.33
C LYS A 14 6.01 0.69 -8.17
N LYS A 15 5.43 1.87 -8.43
CA LYS A 15 4.76 2.69 -7.41
C LYS A 15 3.56 1.95 -6.80
N LEU A 16 2.73 1.31 -7.63
CA LEU A 16 1.60 0.51 -7.15
C LEU A 16 2.04 -0.69 -6.33
N LEU A 17 3.11 -1.39 -6.75
CA LEU A 17 3.69 -2.49 -5.97
C LEU A 17 4.18 -2.02 -4.61
N LEU A 18 4.83 -0.86 -4.53
CA LEU A 18 5.28 -0.27 -3.27
C LEU A 18 4.11 0.06 -2.35
N VAL A 19 3.04 0.65 -2.88
CA VAL A 19 1.83 0.95 -2.10
C VAL A 19 1.17 -0.33 -1.59
N LEU A 20 0.99 -1.34 -2.45
CA LEU A 20 0.46 -2.64 -2.06
C LEU A 20 1.32 -3.29 -0.97
N GLY A 21 2.64 -3.28 -1.14
CA GLY A 21 3.58 -3.81 -0.16
C GLY A 21 3.48 -3.11 1.19
N ALA A 22 3.35 -1.78 1.20
CA ALA A 22 3.16 -1.00 2.42
C ALA A 22 1.82 -1.34 3.11
N MET A 23 0.73 -1.48 2.35
CA MET A 23 -0.57 -1.88 2.89
C MET A 23 -0.53 -3.27 3.54
N LEU A 24 0.11 -4.24 2.87
CA LEU A 24 0.26 -5.59 3.40
C LEU A 24 1.16 -5.62 4.63
N LEU A 25 2.27 -4.86 4.63
CA LEU A 25 3.19 -4.78 5.77
C LEU A 25 2.49 -4.28 7.03
N VAL A 26 1.74 -3.17 6.92
CA VAL A 26 0.97 -2.64 8.05
C VAL A 26 -0.07 -3.67 8.53
N THR A 27 -0.77 -4.31 7.59
CA THR A 27 -1.77 -5.34 7.92
C THR A 27 -1.14 -6.52 8.67
N VAL A 28 0.00 -7.03 8.23
CA VAL A 28 0.72 -8.13 8.87
C VAL A 28 1.21 -7.74 10.26
N ILE A 29 1.79 -6.54 10.42
CA ILE A 29 2.25 -6.06 11.72
C ILE A 29 1.09 -6.02 12.72
N ILE A 30 -0.05 -5.46 12.31
CA ILE A 30 -1.24 -5.39 13.15
C ILE A 30 -1.75 -6.80 13.48
N ALA A 31 -1.81 -7.70 12.50
CA ALA A 31 -2.26 -9.08 12.71
C ALA A 31 -1.37 -9.83 13.72
N VAL A 32 -0.04 -9.66 13.62
CA VAL A 32 0.92 -10.26 14.58
C VAL A 32 0.68 -9.72 15.98
N ILE A 33 0.59 -8.40 16.14
CA ILE A 33 0.33 -7.77 17.44
C ILE A 33 -1.02 -8.22 18.01
N ALA A 34 -2.05 -8.28 17.18
CA ALA A 34 -3.38 -8.76 17.59
C ALA A 34 -3.34 -10.22 18.07
N SER A 35 -2.54 -11.07 17.41
CA SER A 35 -2.42 -12.49 17.76
C SER A 35 -1.72 -12.73 19.10
N ILE A 36 -0.82 -11.83 19.51
CA ILE A 36 -0.15 -11.91 20.83
C ILE A 36 -0.95 -11.20 21.93
N ALA A 37 -1.74 -10.19 21.59
CA ALA A 37 -2.51 -9.39 22.53
C ALA A 37 -3.94 -9.92 22.73
N SER A 38 -4.39 -10.88 21.91
CA SER A 38 -5.65 -11.57 22.11
C SER A 38 -5.62 -12.34 23.44
N PRO A 39 -6.72 -12.33 24.22
CA PRO A 39 -6.81 -13.03 25.51
C PRO A 39 -6.44 -14.52 25.45
#